data_AF-Q9ND36-F1
#
_entry.id   AF-Q9ND36-F1
#
_cell.length_a   1.000
_cell.length_b   1.000
_cell.length_c   1.000
_cell.angle_alpha   90.00
_cell.angle_beta   90.00
_cell.angle_gamma   90.00
#
_symmetry.space_group_name_H-M   'P 1'
#
loop_
_entity.id
_entity.type
_entity.pdbx_description
1 polymer ?
#
loop_
_entity_poly.entity_id
_entity_poly.type
_entity_poly.pdbx_seq_one_letter_code
_entity_poly.pdbx_strand_id
1 'polypeptide(L)' 'PYRRLHVCDQNLEQIEPIKITNTHNLLVDVCQAAKFEGESITQDYPKYRATYGDSPSKMCTMLARSFADIG' A
#
# COMPACT_ATOMS: atom_id res chain seq x y z
N PRO A 1 14.59 -1.46 -0.44
CA PRO A 1 14.11 -1.19 0.95
C PRO A 1 13.33 -2.40 1.47
N TYR A 2 13.43 -2.76 2.75
CA TYR A 2 12.74 -3.95 3.28
C TYR A 2 11.23 -3.92 3.02
N ARG A 3 10.58 -2.77 3.18
CA ARG A 3 9.15 -2.60 2.89
C ARG A 3 8.77 -2.89 1.43
N ARG A 4 9.57 -2.44 0.46
CA ARG A 4 9.32 -2.68 -0.97
C ARG A 4 9.37 -4.16 -1.35
N LEU A 5 10.11 -4.97 -0.60
CA LEU A 5 10.16 -6.42 -0.83
C LEU A 5 8.88 -7.13 -0.41
N HIS A 6 8.02 -6.46 0.38
CA HIS A 6 6.83 -7.02 0.99
C HIS A 6 5.63 -6.08 0.80
N VAL A 7 5.52 -5.47 -0.39
CA VAL A 7 4.35 -4.66 -0.75
C VAL A 7 3.12 -5.57 -0.80
N CYS A 8 1.97 -5.05 -0.39
CA CYS A 8 0.71 -5.79 -0.43
C CYS A 8 0.10 -5.82 -1.85
N ASP A 9 0.79 -6.42 -2.82
CA ASP A 9 0.43 -6.44 -4.25
C ASP A 9 0.06 -7.83 -4.79
N GLN A 10 -0.05 -8.85 -3.93
CA GLN A 10 -0.38 -10.21 -4.34
C GLN A 10 -1.66 -10.31 -5.19
N ASN A 11 -2.66 -9.45 -4.94
CA ASN A 11 -3.87 -9.40 -5.76
C ASN A 11 -3.59 -8.93 -7.19
N LEU A 12 -2.56 -8.09 -7.39
CA LEU A 12 -2.08 -7.65 -8.71
C LEU A 12 -1.32 -8.77 -9.43
N GLU A 13 -0.53 -9.57 -8.70
CA GLU A 13 0.18 -10.73 -9.25
C GLU A 13 -0.77 -11.83 -9.75
N GLN A 14 -1.96 -11.92 -9.16
CA GLN A 14 -2.98 -12.93 -9.45
C GLN A 14 -4.07 -12.44 -10.41
N ILE A 15 -3.91 -11.25 -11.00
CA ILE A 15 -4.86 -10.73 -12.00
C ILE A 15 -4.92 -11.68 -13.20
N GLU A 16 -6.13 -11.95 -13.66
CA GLU A 16 -6.37 -12.61 -14.94
C GLU A 16 -6.59 -11.55 -16.02
N PRO A 17 -5.65 -11.33 -16.98
CA PRO A 17 -5.76 -10.26 -17.96
C PRO A 17 -7.04 -10.32 -18.80
N ILE A 18 -7.56 -11.54 -19.03
CA ILE A 18 -8.81 -11.76 -19.77
C ILE A 18 -10.05 -11.20 -19.08
N LYS A 19 -10.01 -11.00 -17.75
CA LYS A 19 -11.10 -10.39 -16.96
C LYS A 19 -11.04 -8.86 -16.96
N ILE A 20 -9.94 -8.26 -17.42
CA ILE A 20 -9.80 -6.80 -17.55
C ILE A 20 -10.36 -6.38 -18.91
N THR A 21 -11.66 -6.07 -18.93
CA THR A 21 -12.37 -5.63 -20.14
C THR A 21 -12.40 -4.10 -20.28
N ASN A 22 -12.14 -3.37 -19.19
CA ASN A 22 -11.97 -1.92 -19.18
C ASN A 22 -11.00 -1.48 -18.07
N THR A 23 -10.71 -0.17 -18.03
CA THR A 23 -9.80 0.43 -17.03
C THR A 23 -10.35 0.38 -15.60
N HIS A 24 -11.65 0.26 -15.40
CA HIS A 24 -12.25 0.19 -14.06
C HIS A 24 -11.97 -1.16 -13.38
N ASN A 25 -11.88 -2.27 -14.12
CA ASN A 25 -11.48 -3.56 -13.56
C ASN A 25 -10.08 -3.47 -12.95
N LEU A 26 -9.11 -2.97 -13.72
CA LEU A 26 -7.74 -2.78 -13.25
C LEU A 26 -7.68 -1.79 -12.08
N LEU A 27 -8.45 -0.70 -12.13
CA LEU A 27 -8.48 0.30 -11.06
C LEU A 27 -8.93 -0.31 -9.72
N VAL A 28 -9.90 -1.23 -9.73
CA VAL A 28 -10.36 -1.90 -8.51
C VAL A 28 -9.23 -2.68 -7.86
N ASP A 29 -8.46 -3.44 -8.64
CA ASP A 29 -7.33 -4.23 -8.12
C ASP A 29 -6.21 -3.33 -7.59
N VAL A 30 -5.89 -2.24 -8.30
CA VAL A 30 -4.89 -1.25 -7.85
C VAL A 30 -5.34 -0.56 -6.56
N CYS A 31 -6.61 -0.14 -6.46
CA CYS A 31 -7.16 0.44 -5.24
C CYS A 31 -7.17 -0.56 -4.07
N GLN A 32 -7.42 -1.84 -4.35
CA GLN A 32 -7.41 -2.89 -3.35
C GLN A 32 -6.00 -3.12 -2.78
N ALA A 33 -4.98 -3.14 -3.64
CA ALA A 33 -3.57 -3.22 -3.21
C ALA A 33 -3.17 -1.99 -2.38
N ALA A 34 -3.49 -0.78 -2.84
CA ALA A 34 -3.21 0.46 -2.12
C ALA A 34 -3.88 0.53 -0.75
N LYS A 35 -5.12 0.01 -0.64
CA LYS A 35 -5.82 -0.09 0.64
C LYS A 35 -5.08 -1.02 1.60
N PHE A 36 -4.73 -2.23 1.17
CA PHE A 36 -4.04 -3.20 2.03
C PHE A 36 -2.63 -2.73 2.44
N GLU A 37 -1.88 -2.10 1.53
CA GLU A 37 -0.58 -1.50 1.85
C GLU A 37 -0.72 -0.35 2.84
N GLY A 38 -1.76 0.49 2.71
CA GLY A 38 -2.06 1.53 3.68
C GLY A 38 -2.41 0.98 5.07
N GLU A 39 -3.23 -0.07 5.12
CA GLU A 39 -3.61 -0.76 6.36
C GLU A 39 -2.40 -1.42 7.03
N SER A 40 -1.54 -2.10 6.28
CA SER A 40 -0.34 -2.76 6.83
C SER A 40 0.65 -1.76 7.45
N ILE A 41 0.82 -0.59 6.83
CA ILE A 41 1.66 0.49 7.35
C ILE A 41 1.04 1.12 8.61
N THR A 42 -0.27 1.30 8.62
CA THR A 42 -0.97 2.00 9.72
C THR A 42 -1.27 1.11 10.93
N GLN A 43 -1.29 -0.22 10.77
CA GLN A 43 -1.55 -1.17 11.86
C GLN A 43 -0.59 -1.00 13.05
N ASP A 44 0.70 -0.79 12.78
CA ASP A 44 1.72 -0.57 13.82
C ASP A 44 1.89 0.91 14.20
N TYR A 45 1.11 1.82 13.61
CA TYR A 45 1.23 3.25 13.86
C TYR A 45 1.17 3.64 15.35
N PRO A 46 0.29 3.04 16.19
CA PRO A 46 0.30 3.33 17.63
C PRO A 46 1.66 3.07 18.30
N LYS A 47 2.37 2.01 17.89
CA LYS A 47 3.71 1.69 18.40
C LYS A 47 4.73 2.72 17.94
N TYR A 48 4.66 3.15 16.68
CA TYR A 48 5.54 4.20 16.15
C TYR A 48 5.29 5.54 16.86
N ARG A 49 4.03 5.92 17.11
CA ARG A 49 3.66 7.13 17.84
C ARG A 49 4.20 7.11 19.28
N ALA A 50 4.10 5.97 19.96
CA ALA A 50 4.64 5.79 21.32
C ALA A 50 6.18 5.87 21.37
N THR A 51 6.86 5.45 20.30
CA THR A 51 8.34 5.37 20.24
C THR A 51 8.98 6.67 19.75
N TYR A 52 8.34 7.37 18.82
CA TYR A 52 8.94 8.51 18.10
C TYR A 52 8.20 9.85 18.34
N GLY A 53 7.18 9.86 19.21
CA GLY A 53 6.32 11.02 19.46
C GLY A 53 5.32 11.30 18.32
N ASP A 54 4.54 12.37 18.45
CA ASP A 54 3.57 12.81 17.45
C ASP A 54 4.26 13.47 16.24
N SER A 55 4.96 12.68 15.43
CA SER A 55 5.48 13.12 14.12
C SER A 55 4.65 12.53 12.98
N PRO A 56 3.43 13.06 12.72
CA PRO A 56 2.55 12.55 11.66
C PRO A 56 3.20 12.59 10.26
N SER A 57 4.19 13.45 10.05
CA SER A 57 4.94 13.55 8.79
C SER A 57 5.69 12.26 8.43
N LYS A 58 6.14 11.47 9.42
CA LYS A 58 6.82 10.20 9.17
C LYS A 58 5.87 9.18 8.56
N MET A 59 4.64 9.08 9.04
CA MET A 59 3.63 8.21 8.42
C MET A 59 3.31 8.60 7.00
N CYS A 60 3.07 9.89 6.76
CA CYS A 60 2.82 10.39 5.42
C CYS A 60 4.00 10.08 4.48
N THR A 61 5.24 10.15 4.97
CA THR A 61 6.44 9.78 4.20
C THR A 61 6.47 8.28 3.85
N MET A 62 6.04 7.41 4.77
CA MET A 62 6.00 5.97 4.54
C MET A 62 4.92 5.61 3.52
N LEU A 63 3.73 6.19 3.66
CA LEU A 63 2.61 6.04 2.74
C LEU A 63 2.96 6.57 1.34
N ALA A 64 3.58 7.75 1.25
CA ALA A 64 3.99 8.33 -0.04
C ALA A 64 5.01 7.46 -0.79
N ARG A 65 5.96 6.84 -0.05
CA ARG A 65 6.92 5.89 -0.64
C ARG A 65 6.23 4.64 -1.16
N SER A 66 5.30 4.07 -0.39
CA SER A 66 4.56 2.89 -0.83
C SER A 66 3.64 3.19 -2.00
N PHE A 67 3.00 4.36 -2.04
CA PHE A 67 2.25 4.82 -3.20
C PHE A 67 3.12 4.88 -4.47
N ALA A 68 4.35 5.38 -4.35
CA ALA A 68 5.32 5.41 -5.45
C ALA A 68 5.92 4.04 -5.82
N ASP A 69 5.76 3.01 -4.98
CA ASP A 69 6.15 1.63 -5.29
C ASP A 69 5.00 0.86 -5.97
N ILE A 70 3.74 1.25 -5.74
CA ILE A 70 2.54 0.67 -6.40
C ILE A 70 2.32 1.25 -7.81
N GLY A 71 2.55 2.56 -7.99
CA GLY A 71 2.38 3.26 -9.27
C GLY A 71 3.61 3.25 -10.14
#